data_AF-A0ABD3ARU1-F1
#
_entry.id   AF-A0ABD3ARU1-F1
#
_cell.length_a   1.000
_cell.length_b   1.000
_cell.length_c   1.000
_cell.angle_alpha   90.00
_cell.angle_beta   90.00
_cell.angle_gamma   90.00
#
_symmetry.space_group_name_H-M   'P 1'
#
loop_
_entity.id
_entity.type
_entity.pdbx_description
1 polymer ?
#
loop_
_entity_poly.entity_id
_entity_poly.type
_entity_poly.pdbx_seq_one_letter_code
_entity_poly.pdbx_strand_id
1 'polypeptide(L)'
;MPHVTLAKMAKKTRPVIYLKVGIWGMAVASTPEAAKAFLKTLDMNFSNSPPNASATHLAYNSQDMVFAAYGSRWKLLRKLSNLHMLGGKALDNWAYI
;
A
#
# COMPACT_ATOMS: atom_id res chain seq x y z
N MET A 1 -1.66 17.31 11.55
CA MET A 1 -1.70 15.96 10.95
C MET A 1 -0.48 15.75 10.06
N PRO A 2 0.18 14.58 10.08
CA PRO A 2 1.43 14.33 9.35
C PRO A 2 1.36 14.64 7.85
N HIS A 3 0.28 14.26 7.16
CA HIS A 3 0.13 14.47 5.71
C HIS A 3 0.11 15.96 5.32
N VAL A 4 -0.40 16.86 6.17
CA VAL A 4 -0.39 18.31 5.92
C VAL A 4 1.04 18.86 5.95
N THR A 5 1.84 18.40 6.90
CA THR A 5 3.25 18.80 7.02
C THR A 5 4.06 18.29 5.82
N LEU A 6 3.88 17.02 5.43
CA LEU A 6 4.53 16.44 4.26
C LEU A 6 4.17 17.19 2.97
N ALA A 7 2.90 17.55 2.78
CA ALA A 7 2.46 18.34 1.64
C ALA A 7 3.09 19.75 1.62
N LYS A 8 3.22 20.41 2.78
CA LYS A 8 3.90 21.71 2.88
C LYS A 8 5.41 21.59 2.57
N MET A 9 6.05 20.50 2.99
CA MET A 9 7.46 20.23 2.68
C MET A 9 7.67 19.98 1.19
N ALA A 10 6.80 19.19 0.56
CA ALA A 10 6.83 18.91 -0.87
C ALA A 10 6.81 20.17 -1.74
N LYS A 11 6.04 21.19 -1.35
CA LYS A 11 6.02 22.49 -2.05
C LYS A 11 7.37 23.23 -2.04
N LYS A 12 8.24 22.95 -1.09
CA LYS A 12 9.54 23.63 -0.92
C LYS A 12 10.72 22.81 -1.43
N THR A 13 10.51 21.54 -1.77
CA THR A 13 11.59 20.58 -1.97
C THR A 13 11.41 19.79 -3.27
N ARG A 14 12.33 18.84 -3.53
CA ARG A 14 12.34 18.01 -4.73
C ARG A 14 11.08 17.11 -4.83
N PRO A 15 10.78 16.54 -6.02
CA PRO A 15 9.61 15.66 -6.23
C PRO A 15 9.53 14.43 -5.32
N VAL A 16 10.68 13.98 -4.81
CA VAL A 16 10.81 12.92 -3.82
C VAL A 16 11.63 13.44 -2.64
N ILE A 17 11.11 13.27 -1.43
CA ILE A 17 11.77 13.64 -0.18
C ILE A 17 12.19 12.38 0.55
N TYR A 18 13.42 12.32 1.07
CA TYR A 18 13.85 11.28 1.99
C TYR A 18 13.84 11.81 3.42
N LEU A 19 13.22 11.06 4.33
CA LEU A 19 13.06 11.38 5.73
C LEU A 19 13.54 10.22 6.60
N LYS A 20 14.16 10.55 7.73
CA LYS A 20 14.49 9.57 8.77
C LYS A 20 13.40 9.63 9.84
N VAL A 21 12.61 8.56 9.96
CA VAL A 21 11.53 8.41 10.94
C VAL A 21 12.00 7.42 12.01
N GLY A 22 12.64 7.95 13.05
CA GLY A 22 13.33 7.13 14.05
C GLY A 22 14.49 6.35 13.42
N ILE A 23 14.41 5.03 13.46
CA ILE A 23 15.40 4.14 12.82
C ILE A 23 15.09 3.83 11.34
N TRP A 24 13.90 4.20 10.86
CA TRP A 24 13.45 3.87 9.51
C TRP A 24 13.71 4.99 8.51
N GLY A 25 14.11 4.62 7.30
CA GLY A 25 14.13 5.53 6.15
C GLY A 25 12.78 5.53 5.45
N MET A 26 12.28 6.72 5.12
CA MET A 26 11.01 6.90 4.41
C MET A 26 11.22 7.80 3.20
N ALA A 27 10.84 7.31 2.01
CA ALA A 27 10.74 8.12 0.81
C ALA A 27 9.30 8.62 0.63
N VAL A 28 9.12 9.90 0.33
CA VAL A 28 7.81 10.54 0.12
C VAL A 28 7.73 11.02 -1.31
N ALA A 29 6.90 10.37 -2.12
CA ALA A 29 6.59 10.78 -3.48
C ALA A 29 5.39 11.74 -3.47
N SER A 30 5.61 13.01 -3.85
CA SER A 30 4.61 14.07 -3.70
C SER A 30 4.08 14.64 -5.02
N THR A 31 4.46 14.04 -6.15
CA THR A 31 3.92 14.37 -7.48
C THR A 31 3.34 13.13 -8.16
N PRO A 32 2.43 13.28 -9.14
CA PRO A 32 1.89 12.15 -9.89
C PRO A 32 2.96 11.30 -10.59
N GLU A 33 3.99 11.94 -11.14
CA GLU A 33 5.08 11.27 -11.86
C GLU A 33 5.92 10.43 -10.90
N ALA A 34 6.25 11.00 -9.73
CA ALA A 34 6.94 10.28 -8.68
C ALA A 34 6.09 9.10 -8.19
N ALA A 35 4.81 9.33 -7.86
CA ALA A 35 3.91 8.26 -7.41
C ALA A 35 3.79 7.12 -8.44
N LYS A 36 3.69 7.44 -9.74
CA LYS A 36 3.68 6.45 -10.83
C LYS A 36 4.98 5.65 -10.88
N ALA A 37 6.13 6.27 -10.63
CA ALA A 37 7.40 5.55 -10.58
C ALA A 37 7.40 4.45 -9.50
N PHE A 38 6.92 4.76 -8.29
CA PHE A 38 6.86 3.79 -7.18
C PHE A 38 5.74 2.75 -7.33
N LEU A 39 4.53 3.18 -7.74
CA LEU A 39 3.32 2.35 -7.71
C LEU A 39 3.02 1.62 -9.02
N LYS A 40 3.76 1.91 -10.10
CA LYS A 40 3.56 1.26 -11.40
C LYS A 40 4.87 0.83 -12.05
N THR A 41 5.84 1.73 -12.20
CA THR A 41 7.07 1.41 -12.93
C THR A 41 7.98 0.48 -12.14
N LEU A 42 8.07 0.68 -10.83
CA LEU A 42 8.90 -0.09 -9.90
C LEU A 42 8.03 -0.80 -8.85
N ASP A 43 6.77 -1.08 -9.18
CA ASP A 43 5.77 -1.61 -8.25
C ASP A 43 6.28 -2.85 -7.50
N MET A 44 6.94 -3.78 -8.20
CA MET A 44 7.51 -5.00 -7.61
C MET A 44 8.50 -4.71 -6.47
N ASN A 45 9.30 -3.66 -6.60
CA ASN A 45 10.29 -3.28 -5.58
C ASN A 45 9.64 -2.68 -4.33
N PHE A 46 8.45 -2.09 -4.49
CA PHE A 46 7.74 -1.37 -3.43
C PHE A 46 6.42 -2.05 -3.03
N SER A 47 6.20 -3.29 -3.45
CA SER A 47 4.95 -4.02 -3.18
C SER A 47 4.81 -4.52 -1.74
N ASN A 48 5.93 -4.62 -1.00
CA ASN A 48 5.95 -5.15 0.35
C ASN A 48 5.87 -4.04 1.39
N SER A 49 5.00 -4.21 2.38
CA SER A 49 4.93 -3.31 3.54
C SER A 49 6.08 -3.56 4.51
N PRO A 50 6.66 -2.51 5.11
CA PRO A 50 7.62 -2.67 6.20
C PRO A 50 7.00 -3.40 7.41
N PRO A 51 7.79 -4.20 8.16
CA PRO A 51 7.33 -4.84 9.38
C PRO A 51 6.80 -3.81 10.37
N ASN A 52 5.63 -4.08 10.95
CA ASN A 52 5.02 -3.25 11.98
C ASN A 52 4.20 -4.10 12.95
N ALA A 53 3.97 -3.57 14.16
CA ALA A 53 3.30 -4.31 15.23
C ALA A 53 1.89 -4.78 14.86
N SER A 54 1.14 -4.00 14.07
CA SER A 54 -0.19 -4.37 13.60
C SER A 54 -0.14 -5.58 12.67
N ALA A 55 0.84 -5.64 11.77
CA ALA A 55 1.04 -6.80 10.89
C ALA A 55 1.31 -8.08 11.71
N THR A 56 2.07 -7.97 12.80
CA THR A 56 2.36 -9.11 13.69
C THR A 56 1.14 -9.52 14.52
N HIS A 57 0.53 -8.57 15.24
CA HIS A 57 -0.45 -8.89 16.28
C HIS A 57 -1.90 -8.88 15.80
N LEU A 58 -2.25 -8.02 14.84
CA LEU A 58 -3.62 -7.88 14.33
C LEU A 58 -3.84 -8.68 13.04
N ALA A 59 -2.78 -8.89 12.26
CA ALA A 59 -2.86 -9.55 10.96
C ALA A 59 -2.28 -10.98 10.96
N TYR A 60 -2.30 -11.64 12.12
CA TYR A 60 -1.86 -13.03 12.29
C TYR A 60 -0.46 -13.30 11.69
N ASN A 61 0.49 -12.40 11.98
CA ASN A 61 1.83 -12.41 11.41
C ASN A 61 1.86 -12.25 9.88
N SER A 62 1.26 -11.16 9.38
CA SER A 62 1.21 -10.79 7.95
C SER A 62 0.58 -11.87 7.05
N GLN A 63 -0.43 -12.57 7.57
CA GLN A 63 -1.11 -13.64 6.85
C GLN A 63 -2.36 -13.18 6.10
N ASP A 64 -2.81 -11.94 6.37
CA ASP A 64 -3.94 -11.28 5.74
C ASP A 64 -3.59 -10.72 4.33
N MET A 65 -4.56 -10.10 3.66
CA MET A 65 -4.32 -9.53 2.32
C MET A 65 -3.52 -8.22 2.34
N VAL A 66 -3.61 -7.42 3.41
CA VAL A 66 -3.03 -6.07 3.46
C VAL A 66 -1.54 -6.12 3.77
N PHE A 67 -1.11 -6.96 4.71
CA PHE A 67 0.29 -7.01 5.14
C PHE A 67 1.08 -8.19 4.57
N ALA A 68 0.44 -9.17 3.92
CA ALA A 68 1.16 -10.26 3.25
C ALA A 68 2.13 -9.73 2.20
N ALA A 69 3.36 -10.24 2.26
CA ALA A 69 4.35 -9.98 1.23
C ALA A 69 3.84 -10.47 -0.15
N TYR A 70 4.20 -9.72 -1.19
CA TYR A 70 3.89 -10.06 -2.56
C TYR A 70 4.44 -11.46 -2.90
N GLY A 71 3.56 -12.31 -3.39
CA GLY A 71 3.84 -13.72 -3.63
C GLY A 71 2.56 -14.51 -3.87
N SER A 72 2.66 -15.83 -3.89
CA SER A 72 1.54 -16.72 -4.21
C SER A 72 0.33 -16.52 -3.29
N ARG A 73 0.58 -16.35 -1.97
CA ARG A 73 -0.49 -16.08 -0.98
C ARG A 73 -1.22 -14.77 -1.28
N TRP A 74 -0.48 -13.67 -1.42
CA TRP A 74 -1.08 -12.37 -1.71
C TRP A 74 -1.88 -12.39 -3.02
N LYS A 75 -1.33 -13.02 -4.08
CA LYS A 75 -2.01 -13.19 -5.38
C LYS A 75 -3.31 -13.98 -5.25
N LEU A 76 -3.32 -15.05 -4.46
CA LEU A 76 -4.51 -15.85 -4.20
C LEU A 76 -5.58 -15.03 -3.46
N LEU A 77 -5.22 -14.37 -2.37
CA LEU A 77 -6.13 -13.54 -1.58
C LEU A 77 -6.72 -12.40 -2.41
N ARG A 78 -5.89 -11.75 -3.24
CA ARG A 78 -6.34 -10.70 -4.16
C ARG A 78 -7.34 -11.24 -5.20
N LYS A 79 -7.08 -12.42 -5.75
CA LYS A 79 -7.99 -13.08 -6.71
C LYS A 79 -9.32 -13.43 -6.06
N LEU A 80 -9.31 -14.02 -4.87
CA LEU A 80 -10.53 -14.36 -4.14
C LEU A 80 -11.36 -13.12 -3.79
N SER A 81 -10.70 -12.07 -3.29
CA SER A 81 -11.35 -10.79 -2.97
C SER A 81 -12.00 -10.16 -4.21
N ASN A 82 -11.30 -10.16 -5.35
CA ASN A 82 -11.88 -9.66 -6.60
C ASN A 82 -13.03 -10.54 -7.11
N LEU A 83 -12.95 -11.87 -6.97
CA LEU A 83 -13.96 -12.77 -7.54
C LEU A 83 -15.25 -12.81 -6.70
N HIS A 84 -15.12 -12.76 -5.38
CA HIS A 84 -16.21 -13.07 -4.46
C HIS A 84 -16.66 -11.89 -3.59
N MET A 85 -15.92 -10.78 -3.58
CA MET A 85 -16.25 -9.62 -2.74
C MET A 85 -16.39 -8.34 -3.56
N LEU A 86 -15.32 -7.92 -4.23
CA LEU A 86 -15.22 -6.57 -4.80
C LEU A 86 -15.42 -6.51 -6.32
N GLY A 87 -15.58 -7.65 -6.99
CA GLY A 87 -15.77 -7.69 -8.44
C GLY A 87 -17.22 -7.43 -8.84
N GLY A 88 -17.43 -6.99 -10.09
CA GLY A 88 -18.76 -6.65 -10.61
C GLY A 88 -19.81 -7.72 -10.34
N LYS A 89 -19.53 -8.99 -10.66
CA LYS A 89 -20.44 -10.10 -10.38
C LYS A 89 -20.76 -10.27 -8.88
N ALA A 90 -19.79 -10.06 -7.99
CA ALA A 90 -20.01 -10.16 -6.56
C ALA A 90 -20.92 -9.01 -6.07
N LEU A 91 -20.67 -7.79 -6.56
CA LEU A 91 -21.49 -6.62 -6.25
C LEU A 91 -22.92 -6.76 -6.78
N ASP A 92 -23.07 -7.25 -8.01
CA ASP A 92 -24.39 -7.54 -8.59
C ASP A 92 -25.14 -8.55 -7.72
N ASN A 93 -24.50 -9.64 -7.33
CA ASN A 93 -25.10 -10.64 -6.44
C ASN A 93 -25.54 -10.05 -5.09
N TRP A 94 -24.75 -9.11 -4.53
CA TRP A 94 -25.11 -8.43 -3.28
C TRP A 94 -26.25 -7.43 -3.43
N ALA A 95 -26.42 -6.83 -4.62
CA ALA A 95 -27.49 -5.85 -4.86
C ALA A 95 -28.89 -6.47 -4.86
N TYR A 96 -28.99 -7.80 -4.98
CA TYR A 96 -30.25 -8.55 -4.95
C TYR A 96 -30.51 -9.24 -3.60
N ILE A 97 -29.67 -8.98 -2.58
CA ILE A 97 -29.88 -9.39 -1.19
C ILE A 97 -30.42 -8.18 -0.42
#